data_AF-A0A2S6FEM6-F1
#
_entry.id   AF-A0A2S6FEM6-F1
#
_cell.length_a   1.000
_cell.length_b   1.000
_cell.length_c   1.000
_cell.angle_alpha   90.00
_cell.angle_beta   90.00
_cell.angle_gamma   90.00
#
_symmetry.space_group_name_H-M   'P 1'
#
loop_
_entity.id
_entity.type
_entity.pdbx_description
1 polymer ?
#
loop_
_entity_poly.entity_id
_entity_poly.type
_entity_poly.pdbx_seq_one_letter_code
_entity_poly.pdbx_strand_id
1 'polypeptide(L)'
;MKNPDSLTARYHPLKTRYSETPVLVIDTEADPYEILDAARQRIRAASDLLETLYCTCFKQAEASDIPNIVSALYLLTQDGNDLLDIARQRLPKHVACPTTTPCGSGLAREKR
;
A
#
# COMPACT_ATOMS: atom_id res chain seq x y z
N MET A 1 -31.14 12.21 -8.77
CA MET A 1 -30.19 11.95 -9.88
C MET A 1 -28.79 12.07 -9.29
N LYS A 2 -28.00 10.98 -9.29
CA LYS A 2 -26.62 10.99 -8.74
C LYS A 2 -25.71 11.74 -9.72
N ASN A 3 -24.94 12.71 -9.22
CA ASN A 3 -23.99 13.50 -9.99
C ASN A 3 -22.90 12.59 -10.59
N PRO A 4 -22.61 12.60 -11.92
CA PRO A 4 -21.54 11.77 -12.50
C PRO A 4 -20.16 12.01 -11.87
N ASP A 5 -19.93 13.16 -11.24
CA ASP A 5 -18.67 13.49 -10.55
C ASP A 5 -18.46 12.73 -9.23
N SER A 6 -19.48 12.06 -8.68
CA SER A 6 -19.30 11.31 -7.43
C SER A 6 -18.63 9.94 -7.64
N LEU A 7 -18.72 9.37 -8.84
CA LEU A 7 -18.10 8.08 -9.16
C LEU A 7 -16.60 8.19 -9.40
N THR A 8 -16.15 9.33 -9.93
CA THR A 8 -14.71 9.63 -10.14
C THR A 8 -13.96 9.87 -8.83
N ALA A 9 -14.66 10.21 -7.74
CA ALA A 9 -14.05 10.34 -6.42
C ALA A 9 -13.77 8.97 -5.75
N ARG A 10 -14.62 7.96 -5.99
CA ARG A 10 -14.51 6.64 -5.36
C ARG A 10 -13.46 5.75 -6.03
N TYR A 11 -13.46 5.69 -7.36
CA TYR A 11 -12.59 4.79 -8.11
C TYR A 11 -11.31 5.52 -8.53
N HIS A 12 -10.23 5.28 -7.78
CA HIS A 12 -8.93 5.85 -8.07
C HIS A 12 -8.17 4.96 -9.06
N PRO A 13 -7.89 5.40 -10.29
CA PRO A 13 -7.30 4.50 -11.26
C PRO A 13 -5.79 4.35 -11.06
N LEU A 14 -5.26 3.13 -11.23
CA LEU A 14 -3.84 2.81 -11.06
C LEU A 14 -2.96 3.72 -11.92
N LYS A 15 -1.74 4.04 -11.48
CA LYS A 15 -0.79 4.86 -12.27
C LYS A 15 -0.27 4.11 -13.49
N THR A 16 -0.14 2.79 -13.37
CA THR A 16 0.22 1.86 -14.45
C THR A 16 -0.95 1.72 -15.43
N ARG A 17 -0.94 2.50 -16.51
CA ARG A 17 -1.94 2.41 -17.59
C ARG A 17 -1.28 2.30 -18.95
N TYR A 18 -1.81 1.39 -19.76
CA TYR A 18 -1.43 1.22 -21.17
C TYR A 18 -2.36 1.96 -22.15
N SER A 19 -3.45 2.55 -21.64
CA SER A 19 -4.42 3.28 -22.45
C SER A 19 -4.92 4.52 -21.72
N GLU A 20 -5.39 5.50 -22.49
CA GLU A 20 -6.02 6.72 -21.96
C GLU A 20 -7.26 6.44 -21.13
N THR A 21 -7.95 5.32 -21.39
CA THR A 21 -9.12 4.91 -20.61
C THR A 21 -8.67 4.05 -19.42
N PRO A 22 -8.89 4.49 -18.17
CA PRO A 22 -8.55 3.69 -17.00
C PRO A 22 -9.49 2.49 -16.87
N VAL A 23 -8.94 1.28 -16.99
CA VAL A 23 -9.70 0.02 -16.84
C VAL A 23 -9.43 -0.70 -15.51
N LEU A 24 -8.31 -0.39 -14.85
CA LEU A 24 -7.97 -0.90 -13.53
C LEU A 24 -8.03 0.24 -12.51
N VAL A 25 -8.84 0.04 -11.46
CA VAL A 25 -9.15 1.04 -10.44
C VAL A 25 -9.07 0.43 -9.04
N ILE A 26 -8.71 1.28 -8.08
CA ILE A 26 -8.82 1.04 -6.66
C ILE A 26 -10.15 1.61 -6.19
N ASP A 27 -10.99 0.78 -5.58
CA ASP A 27 -12.16 1.24 -4.86
C ASP A 27 -11.72 1.85 -3.52
N THR A 28 -11.60 3.18 -3.46
CA THR A 28 -11.11 3.89 -2.27
C THR A 28 -12.08 3.82 -1.07
N GLU A 29 -13.33 3.43 -1.30
CA GLU A 29 -14.33 3.24 -0.25
C GLU A 29 -14.27 1.85 0.39
N ALA A 30 -13.54 0.88 -0.20
CA ALA A 30 -13.35 -0.45 0.38
C ALA A 30 -12.71 -0.40 1.78
N ASP A 31 -12.81 -1.51 2.51
CA ASP A 31 -12.19 -1.64 3.84
C ASP A 31 -10.67 -1.36 3.72
N PRO A 32 -10.11 -0.39 4.48
CA PRO A 32 -8.69 -0.07 4.41
C PRO A 32 -7.77 -1.25 4.73
N TYR A 33 -8.21 -2.22 5.52
CA TYR A 33 -7.44 -3.43 5.80
C TYR A 33 -7.42 -4.38 4.60
N GLU A 34 -8.53 -4.51 3.87
CA GLU A 34 -8.59 -5.28 2.62
C GLU A 34 -7.72 -4.63 1.52
N ILE A 35 -7.71 -3.29 1.43
CA ILE A 35 -6.81 -2.56 0.52
C ILE A 35 -5.34 -2.81 0.90
N LEU A 36 -5.02 -2.81 2.20
CA LEU A 36 -3.68 -3.11 2.70
C LEU A 36 -3.25 -4.56 2.37
N ASP A 37 -4.14 -5.53 2.57
CA ASP A 37 -3.86 -6.93 2.25
C ASP A 37 -3.67 -7.14 0.74
N ALA A 38 -4.48 -6.46 -0.09
CA ALA A 38 -4.30 -6.45 -1.53
C ALA A 38 -2.94 -5.85 -1.95
N ALA A 39 -2.49 -4.79 -1.27
CA ALA A 39 -1.18 -4.19 -1.48
C ALA A 39 -0.06 -5.16 -1.11
N ARG A 40 -0.16 -5.78 0.08
CA ARG A 40 0.77 -6.77 0.59
C ARG A 40 0.90 -7.95 -0.35
N GLN A 41 -0.21 -8.45 -0.89
CA GLN A 41 -0.23 -9.55 -1.83
C GLN A 41 0.60 -9.23 -3.09
N ARG A 42 0.42 -8.04 -3.68
CA ARG A 42 1.15 -7.62 -4.88
C ARG A 42 2.63 -7.45 -4.63
N ILE A 43 3.01 -6.80 -3.52
CA ILE A 43 4.41 -6.62 -3.14
C ILE A 43 5.07 -7.97 -2.88
N ARG A 44 4.36 -8.89 -2.20
CA ARG A 44 4.88 -10.23 -1.97
C ARG A 44 5.04 -11.01 -3.27
N ALA A 45 4.06 -10.96 -4.18
CA ALA A 45 4.18 -11.59 -5.49
C ALA A 45 5.36 -11.02 -6.30
N ALA A 46 5.61 -9.71 -6.23
CA ALA A 46 6.78 -9.10 -6.84
C ALA A 46 8.09 -9.63 -6.23
N SER A 47 8.17 -9.71 -4.90
CA SER A 47 9.35 -10.27 -4.22
C SER A 47 9.60 -11.73 -4.59
N ASP A 48 8.56 -12.57 -4.56
CA ASP A 48 8.66 -14.00 -4.91
C ASP A 48 9.09 -14.17 -6.39
N LEU A 49 8.58 -13.33 -7.29
CA LEU A 49 8.98 -13.31 -8.70
C LEU A 49 10.42 -12.82 -8.90
N LEU A 50 10.88 -11.83 -8.12
CA LEU A 50 12.25 -11.33 -8.17
C LEU A 50 13.24 -12.39 -7.68
N GLU A 51 12.90 -13.11 -6.62
CA GLU A 51 13.68 -14.25 -6.14
C GLU A 51 13.78 -15.35 -7.21
N THR A 52 12.67 -15.62 -7.89
CA THR A 52 12.62 -16.55 -9.03
C THR A 52 13.54 -16.08 -10.16
N LEU A 53 13.45 -14.80 -10.56
CA LEU A 53 14.31 -14.22 -11.59
C LEU A 53 15.79 -14.33 -11.21
N TYR A 54 16.14 -13.95 -9.98
CA TYR A 54 17.50 -14.04 -9.47
C TYR A 54 18.04 -15.48 -9.55
N CYS A 55 17.24 -16.47 -9.14
CA CYS A 55 17.64 -17.88 -9.23
C CYS A 55 17.76 -18.40 -10.67
N THR A 56 16.89 -17.95 -11.57
CA THR A 56 16.76 -18.47 -12.94
C THR A 56 17.78 -17.86 -13.90
N CYS A 57 18.15 -16.58 -13.71
CA CYS A 57 19.22 -15.89 -14.45
C CYS A 57 20.57 -16.61 -14.34
N PHE A 58 20.80 -17.35 -13.25
CA PHE A 58 22.04 -18.12 -13.05
C PHE A 58 22.03 -19.50 -13.69
N LYS A 59 20.86 -20.03 -14.09
CA LYS A 59 20.73 -21.45 -14.46
C LYS A 59 20.19 -21.71 -15.86
N GLN A 60 19.21 -20.93 -16.37
CA GLN A 60 18.45 -21.35 -17.57
C GLN A 60 17.54 -20.31 -18.23
N ALA A 61 17.40 -19.07 -17.73
CA ALA A 61 16.47 -18.12 -18.35
C ALA A 61 16.90 -17.76 -19.78
N GLU A 62 15.99 -17.84 -20.75
CA GLU A 62 16.24 -17.24 -22.06
C GLU A 62 16.28 -15.72 -21.90
N ALA A 63 17.23 -15.05 -22.56
CA ALA A 63 17.37 -13.60 -22.46
C ALA A 63 16.09 -12.85 -22.91
N SER A 64 15.25 -13.50 -23.71
CA SER A 64 13.92 -13.06 -24.16
C SER A 64 12.88 -13.01 -23.03
N ASP A 65 13.03 -13.78 -21.96
CA ASP A 65 12.07 -13.81 -20.84
C ASP A 65 12.28 -12.65 -19.86
N ILE A 66 13.51 -12.13 -19.79
CA ILE A 66 13.89 -11.09 -18.83
C ILE A 66 13.01 -9.83 -18.98
N PRO A 67 12.77 -9.26 -20.18
CA PRO A 67 11.90 -8.09 -20.33
C PRO A 67 10.47 -8.33 -19.83
N ASN A 68 9.92 -9.53 -20.06
CA ASN A 68 8.57 -9.88 -19.65
C ASN A 68 8.47 -9.98 -18.11
N ILE A 69 9.45 -10.63 -17.48
CA ILE A 69 9.51 -10.77 -16.02
C ILE A 69 9.73 -9.41 -15.36
N VAL A 70 10.63 -8.58 -15.90
CA VAL A 70 10.86 -7.21 -15.41
C VAL A 70 9.61 -6.36 -15.56
N SER A 71 8.86 -6.49 -16.65
CA SER A 71 7.60 -5.77 -16.83
C SER A 71 6.55 -6.18 -15.80
N ALA A 72 6.42 -7.49 -15.51
CA ALA A 72 5.51 -7.98 -14.47
C ALA A 72 5.91 -7.49 -13.07
N LEU A 73 7.20 -7.52 -12.75
CA LEU A 73 7.75 -6.98 -11.50
C LEU A 73 7.41 -5.49 -11.34
N TYR A 74 7.59 -4.71 -12.41
CA TYR A 74 7.27 -3.29 -12.41
C TYR A 74 5.79 -3.06 -12.10
N LEU A 75 4.88 -3.75 -12.81
CA LEU A 75 3.44 -3.61 -12.59
C LEU A 75 3.02 -3.99 -11.17
N LEU A 76 3.43 -5.16 -10.68
CA LEU A 76 3.09 -5.62 -9.32
C LEU A 76 3.59 -4.64 -8.24
N THR A 77 4.79 -4.09 -8.43
CA THR A 77 5.37 -3.13 -7.48
C THR A 77 4.62 -1.80 -7.49
N GLN A 78 4.31 -1.26 -8.67
CA GLN A 78 3.56 -0.01 -8.79
C GLN A 78 2.13 -0.15 -8.25
N ASP A 79 1.42 -1.23 -8.61
CA ASP A 79 0.06 -1.50 -8.13
C ASP A 79 0.05 -1.65 -6.59
N GLY A 80 1.04 -2.35 -6.04
CA GLY A 80 1.22 -2.47 -4.60
C GLY A 80 1.45 -1.13 -3.91
N ASN A 81 2.26 -0.25 -4.49
CA ASN A 81 2.51 1.10 -3.96
C ASN A 81 1.26 1.98 -4.02
N ASP A 82 0.52 1.96 -5.12
CA ASP A 82 -0.73 2.72 -5.26
C ASP A 82 -1.76 2.30 -4.21
N LEU A 83 -1.89 0.99 -3.96
CA LEU A 83 -2.76 0.48 -2.89
C LEU A 83 -2.26 0.89 -1.50
N LEU A 84 -0.95 0.87 -1.24
CA LEU A 84 -0.38 1.34 0.04
C LEU A 84 -0.66 2.81 0.29
N ASP A 85 -0.54 3.65 -0.73
CA ASP A 85 -0.81 5.10 -0.62
C ASP A 85 -2.27 5.35 -0.19
N ILE A 86 -3.23 4.65 -0.80
CA ILE A 86 -4.64 4.73 -0.44
C ILE A 86 -4.91 4.15 0.96
N ALA A 87 -4.37 2.97 1.26
CA ALA A 87 -4.55 2.34 2.57
C ALA A 87 -4.03 3.22 3.70
N ARG A 88 -2.84 3.83 3.54
CA ARG A 88 -2.24 4.74 4.54
C ARG A 88 -3.08 5.99 4.81
N GLN A 89 -3.76 6.52 3.80
CA GLN A 89 -4.64 7.68 3.98
C GLN A 89 -5.87 7.34 4.81
N ARG A 90 -6.31 6.09 4.77
CA ARG A 90 -7.56 5.62 5.38
C ARG A 90 -7.39 4.89 6.71
N LEU A 91 -6.22 4.32 6.96
CA LEU A 91 -5.91 3.68 8.24
C LEU A 91 -5.87 4.74 9.37
N PRO A 92 -6.33 4.39 10.58
CA PRO A 92 -6.22 5.28 11.73
C PRO A 92 -4.77 5.69 11.94
N LYS A 93 -4.50 7.00 11.92
CA LYS A 93 -3.19 7.50 12.36
C LYS A 93 -3.05 7.13 13.83
N HIS A 94 -1.99 6.42 14.18
CA HIS A 94 -1.70 6.11 15.57
C HIS A 94 -1.58 7.46 16.32
N VAL A 95 -2.59 7.82 17.10
CA VAL A 95 -2.50 8.98 17.99
C VAL A 95 -1.47 8.58 19.03
N ALA A 96 -0.26 9.15 18.94
CA ALA A 96 0.68 9.07 20.03
C ALA A 96 -0.03 9.56 21.29
N CYS A 97 -0.14 8.71 22.30
CA CYS A 97 -0.76 9.06 23.58
C CYS A 97 -0.03 10.30 24.16
N PRO A 98 -0.70 11.45 24.36
CA PRO A 98 -0.07 12.57 25.03
C PRO A 98 -0.15 12.33 26.54
N THR A 99 0.76 11.54 27.10
CA THR A 99 0.94 11.43 28.55
C THR A 99 2.38 11.72 28.93
N THR A 100 2.75 13.00 28.87
CA THR A 100 3.75 13.58 29.76
C THR A 100 3.02 14.56 30.68
N THR A 101 2.47 14.06 31.78
CA THR A 101 2.17 14.89 32.95
C THR A 101 3.24 14.56 33.99
N PRO A 102 4.13 15.50 34.37
CA PRO A 102 4.93 15.32 35.55
C PRO A 102 3.99 15.45 36.75
N CYS A 103 3.82 14.36 37.51
CA CYS A 103 3.07 14.39 38.77
C CYS A 103 3.83 15.29 39.75
N GLY A 104 3.38 16.53 39.88
CA GLY A 104 3.92 17.51 40.81
C GLY A 104 3.52 17.20 42.25
N SER A 105 4.52 16.91 43.07
CA SER A 105 4.65 17.26 44.49
C SER A 105 3.37 17.49 45.30
N GLY A 106 2.91 16.45 46.00
CA GLY A 106 2.06 16.59 47.19
C GLY A 106 2.91 16.49 48.46
N LEU A 107 3.13 17.62 49.12
CA LEU A 107 3.73 17.70 50.45
C LEU A 107 2.93 16.85 51.46
N ALA A 108 3.53 15.80 52.00
CA ALA A 108 3.08 15.21 53.27
C ALA A 108 3.71 16.01 54.42
N ARG A 109 2.89 16.84 55.07
CA ARG A 109 3.21 17.50 56.35
C ARG A 109 3.06 16.45 57.46
N GLU A 110 4.18 15.97 57.98
CA GLU A 110 4.26 15.22 59.24
C GLU A 110 3.82 16.15 60.39
N LYS A 111 2.73 15.79 61.08
CA LYS A 111 2.39 16.29 62.41
C LYS A 111 2.20 15.09 63.33
N ARG A 112 3.22 14.76 64.11
CA ARG A 112 3.21 14.77 65.60
C ARG A 112 4.32 13.87 66.14
#